data_AF-A0A0S4JB41-F1
#
_entry.id   AF-A0A0S4JB41-F1
#
_cell.length_a   1.000
_cell.length_b   1.000
_cell.length_c   1.000
_cell.angle_alpha   90.00
_cell.angle_beta   90.00
_cell.angle_gamma   90.00
#
_symmetry.space_group_name_H-M   'P 1'
#
loop_
_entity.id
_entity.type
_entity.pdbx_description
1 polymer ?
#
loop_
_entity_poly.entity_id
_entity_poly.type
_entity_poly.pdbx_seq_one_letter_code
_entity_poly.pdbx_strand_id
1 'polypeptide(L)'
;MFSKKPNTKMQSDAEKQQQAVTTANALISEGRSKLRGPLETHQKVATSTYWTYGYMGGTMMTTMAGCLVAGNKIQLLRSYASWIALAVGYYGGKSIHGLHNAYNVSNVVKVLDVNIEEMKRLDAKHGATVSLYGKEAQALLKMKIELQPLSSEAQEHAHKVAAASSMTIDDRAEELIAAFERRKKQ
;
A
#
# COMPACT_ATOMS: atom_id res chain seq x y z
N MET A 1 -52.58 2.40 35.52
CA MET A 1 -51.64 2.90 34.49
C MET A 1 -50.43 1.99 34.47
N PHE A 2 -50.31 1.13 33.45
CA PHE A 2 -49.15 0.25 33.27
C PHE A 2 -48.04 1.01 32.54
N SER A 3 -46.98 1.39 33.26
CA SER A 3 -45.75 1.85 32.62
C SER A 3 -44.96 0.61 32.19
N LYS A 4 -45.02 0.27 30.90
CA LYS A 4 -44.17 -0.75 30.28
C LYS A 4 -42.72 -0.26 30.37
N LYS A 5 -41.93 -0.85 31.27
CA LYS A 5 -40.47 -0.75 31.18
C LYS A 5 -40.02 -1.33 29.82
N PRO A 6 -39.07 -0.69 29.12
CA PRO A 6 -38.52 -1.28 27.90
C PRO A 6 -37.87 -2.62 28.27
N ASN A 7 -38.33 -3.68 27.61
CA ASN A 7 -37.79 -5.01 27.73
C ASN A 7 -36.44 -5.01 27.01
N THR A 8 -35.37 -4.62 27.72
CA THR A 8 -33.99 -4.81 27.26
C THR A 8 -33.74 -6.31 27.23
N LYS A 9 -34.04 -6.96 26.11
CA LYS A 9 -33.60 -8.34 25.86
C LYS A 9 -32.09 -8.35 26.06
N MET A 10 -31.62 -9.04 27.10
CA MET A 10 -30.20 -9.37 27.25
C MET A 10 -29.79 -10.10 25.97
N GLN A 11 -29.02 -9.42 25.11
CA GLN A 11 -28.46 -10.06 23.92
C GLN A 11 -27.63 -11.26 24.38
N SER A 12 -27.84 -12.40 23.73
CA SER A 12 -27.01 -13.57 23.97
C SER A 12 -25.57 -13.27 23.58
N ASP A 13 -24.59 -13.96 24.17
CA ASP A 13 -23.18 -13.70 23.86
C ASP A 13 -22.85 -13.98 22.38
N ALA A 14 -23.62 -14.88 21.73
CA ALA A 14 -23.57 -15.11 20.29
C ALA A 14 -24.02 -13.88 19.47
N GLU A 15 -25.10 -13.21 19.88
CA GLU A 15 -25.59 -11.99 19.21
C GLU A 15 -24.60 -10.82 19.37
N LYS A 16 -23.97 -10.68 20.54
CA LYS A 16 -22.92 -9.69 20.77
C LYS A 16 -21.70 -9.95 19.89
N GLN A 17 -21.29 -11.21 19.76
CA GLN A 17 -20.17 -11.59 18.90
C GLN A 17 -20.47 -11.32 17.42
N GLN A 18 -21.68 -11.65 16.95
CA GLN A 18 -22.10 -11.39 15.58
C GLN A 18 -22.19 -9.89 15.27
N GLN A 19 -22.68 -9.09 16.21
CA GLN A 19 -22.67 -7.63 16.10
C GLN A 19 -21.23 -7.09 16.04
N ALA A 20 -20.32 -7.58 16.88
CA ALA A 20 -18.91 -7.18 16.87
C ALA A 20 -18.22 -7.52 15.55
N VAL A 21 -18.48 -8.70 14.97
CA VAL A 21 -17.99 -9.09 13.65
C VAL A 21 -18.54 -8.18 12.54
N THR A 22 -19.83 -7.85 12.61
CA THR A 22 -20.48 -6.97 11.62
C THR A 22 -19.88 -5.56 11.65
N THR A 23 -19.69 -5.00 12.85
CA THR A 23 -19.03 -3.70 13.02
C THR A 23 -17.59 -3.73 12.54
N ALA A 24 -16.85 -4.81 12.83
CA ALA A 24 -15.48 -4.97 12.34
C ALA A 24 -15.40 -4.98 10.81
N ASN A 25 -16.30 -5.72 10.15
CA ASN A 25 -16.38 -5.74 8.69
C ASN A 25 -16.71 -4.36 8.10
N ALA A 26 -17.58 -3.59 8.75
CA ALA A 26 -17.91 -2.23 8.32
C ALA A 26 -16.69 -1.30 8.40
N LEU A 27 -15.93 -1.34 9.51
CA LEU A 27 -14.72 -0.54 9.68
C LEU A 27 -13.61 -0.94 8.69
N ILE A 28 -13.41 -2.24 8.47
CA ILE A 28 -12.47 -2.75 7.46
C ILE A 28 -12.87 -2.27 6.07
N SER A 29 -14.16 -2.36 5.73
CA SER A 29 -14.67 -1.88 4.44
C SER A 29 -14.46 -0.37 4.26
N GLU A 30 -14.65 0.42 5.31
CA GLU A 30 -14.40 1.86 5.27
C GLU A 30 -12.91 2.15 5.00
N GLY A 31 -12.00 1.49 5.72
CA GLY A 31 -10.56 1.60 5.51
C GLY A 31 -10.14 1.26 4.08
N ARG A 32 -10.70 0.18 3.52
CA ARG A 32 -10.47 -0.21 2.11
C ARG A 32 -11.02 0.81 1.12
N SER A 33 -12.15 1.45 1.42
CA SER A 33 -12.71 2.48 0.52
C SER A 33 -11.77 3.70 0.39
N LYS A 34 -11.08 4.07 1.47
CA LYS A 34 -10.06 5.14 1.48
C LYS A 34 -8.86 4.81 0.59
N LEU A 35 -8.52 3.53 0.41
CA LEU A 35 -7.43 3.07 -0.45
C LEU A 35 -7.78 3.09 -1.95
N ARG A 36 -9.07 2.99 -2.29
CA ARG A 36 -9.52 2.82 -3.67
C ARG A 36 -9.08 3.97 -4.58
N GLY A 37 -9.27 5.22 -4.16
CA GLY A 37 -8.89 6.40 -4.97
C GLY A 37 -7.39 6.49 -5.25
N PRO A 38 -6.52 6.44 -4.23
CA PRO A 38 -5.07 6.40 -4.42
C PRO A 38 -4.61 5.24 -5.30
N LEU A 39 -5.17 4.03 -5.09
CA LEU A 39 -4.79 2.85 -5.85
C LEU A 39 -5.20 2.97 -7.32
N GLU A 40 -6.42 3.45 -7.60
CA GLU A 40 -6.87 3.72 -8.97
C GLU A 40 -5.98 4.77 -9.66
N THR A 41 -5.53 5.80 -8.93
CA THR A 41 -4.63 6.83 -9.46
C THR A 41 -3.27 6.24 -9.82
N HIS A 42 -2.70 5.41 -8.94
CA HIS A 42 -1.46 4.70 -9.22
C HIS A 42 -1.60 3.78 -10.45
N GLN A 43 -2.65 2.95 -10.51
CA GLN A 43 -2.89 2.02 -11.61
C GLN A 43 -3.05 2.73 -12.97
N LYS A 44 -3.75 3.88 -12.98
CA LYS A 44 -3.92 4.73 -14.16
C LYS A 44 -2.61 5.30 -14.70
N VAL A 45 -1.57 5.43 -13.89
CA VAL A 45 -0.26 5.95 -14.33
C VAL A 45 0.69 4.81 -14.64
N ALA A 46 0.78 3.81 -13.77
CA ALA A 46 1.75 2.71 -13.85
C ALA A 46 1.69 1.91 -15.16
N THR A 47 0.50 1.79 -15.77
CA THR A 47 0.28 1.00 -17.00
C THR A 47 -0.02 1.85 -18.22
N SER A 48 0.01 3.18 -18.08
CA SER A 48 -0.51 4.08 -19.11
C SER A 48 0.55 4.50 -20.10
N THR A 49 0.40 3.99 -21.32
CA THR A 49 1.15 4.44 -22.49
C THR A 49 0.91 5.92 -22.78
N TYR A 50 -0.26 6.46 -22.46
CA TYR A 50 -0.55 7.89 -22.59
C TYR A 50 0.41 8.73 -21.75
N TRP A 51 0.59 8.41 -20.47
CA TRP A 51 1.52 9.14 -19.61
C TRP A 51 2.97 8.93 -20.05
N THR A 52 3.34 7.70 -20.43
CA THR A 52 4.69 7.41 -20.93
C THR A 52 5.03 8.24 -22.17
N TYR A 53 4.20 8.20 -23.21
CA TYR A 53 4.43 8.96 -24.44
C TYR A 53 4.26 10.47 -24.24
N GLY A 54 3.34 10.89 -23.36
CA GLY A 54 3.17 12.29 -22.99
C GLY A 54 4.45 12.88 -22.39
N TYR A 55 5.07 12.20 -21.42
CA TYR A 55 6.34 12.66 -20.84
C TYR A 55 7.50 12.58 -21.83
N MET A 56 7.56 11.54 -22.67
CA MET A 56 8.59 11.44 -23.71
C MET A 56 8.48 12.55 -24.75
N GLY A 57 7.28 12.81 -25.27
CA GLY A 57 7.03 13.88 -26.24
C GLY A 57 7.27 15.26 -25.65
N GLY A 58 6.81 15.50 -24.42
CA GLY A 58 7.02 16.77 -23.72
C GLY A 58 8.49 17.08 -23.44
N THR A 59 9.25 16.10 -22.95
CA THR A 59 10.69 16.24 -22.75
C THR A 59 11.43 16.43 -24.07
N MET A 60 11.10 15.65 -25.11
CA MET A 60 11.67 15.81 -26.44
C MET A 60 11.45 17.22 -26.99
N MET A 61 10.22 17.74 -26.96
CA MET A 61 9.89 19.08 -27.45
C MET A 61 10.63 20.17 -26.66
N THR A 62 10.69 20.02 -25.34
CA THR A 62 11.38 20.96 -24.45
C THR A 62 12.88 20.98 -24.73
N THR A 63 13.49 19.80 -24.89
CA THR A 63 14.90 19.66 -25.23
C THR A 63 15.20 20.21 -26.62
N MET A 64 14.33 19.95 -27.61
CA MET A 64 14.50 20.47 -28.96
C MET A 64 14.47 22.00 -28.97
N ALA A 65 13.50 22.61 -28.28
CA ALA A 65 13.44 24.06 -28.12
C ALA A 65 14.71 24.61 -27.44
N GLY A 66 15.16 23.96 -26.36
CA GLY A 66 16.39 24.32 -25.67
C GLY A 66 17.64 24.23 -26.55
N CYS A 67 17.77 23.17 -27.36
CA CYS A 67 18.88 22.98 -28.28
C CYS A 67 18.89 24.03 -29.40
N LEU A 68 17.72 24.47 -29.88
CA LEU A 68 17.62 25.51 -30.89
C LEU A 68 17.97 26.90 -30.33
N VAL A 69 17.49 27.21 -29.11
CA VAL A 69 17.83 28.48 -28.44
C VAL A 69 19.31 28.55 -28.10
N ALA A 70 19.88 27.49 -27.52
CA ALA A 70 21.30 27.41 -27.20
C ALA A 70 22.19 27.22 -28.45
N GLY A 71 21.60 26.71 -29.54
CA GLY A 71 22.24 26.47 -30.82
C GLY A 71 22.80 27.71 -31.50
N ASN A 72 22.32 28.90 -31.12
CA ASN A 72 22.87 30.19 -31.55
C ASN A 72 24.26 30.48 -30.95
N LYS A 73 24.62 29.80 -29.84
CA LYS A 73 25.92 29.94 -29.18
C LYS A 73 26.77 28.66 -29.28
N ILE A 74 26.14 27.49 -29.39
CA ILE A 74 26.80 26.19 -29.44
C ILE A 74 26.30 25.41 -30.65
N GLN A 75 27.07 25.44 -31.73
CA GLN A 75 26.69 24.87 -33.02
C GLN A 75 26.41 23.35 -32.96
N LEU A 76 27.11 22.63 -32.06
CA LEU A 76 26.87 21.21 -31.78
C LEU A 76 25.43 20.93 -31.34
N LEU A 77 24.85 21.77 -30.48
CA LEU A 77 23.47 21.58 -30.03
C LEU A 77 22.48 21.79 -31.17
N ARG A 78 22.79 22.67 -32.13
CA ARG A 78 21.95 22.88 -33.32
C ARG A 78 22.04 21.69 -34.28
N SER A 79 23.26 21.21 -34.57
CA SER A 79 23.50 20.13 -35.52
C SER A 79 22.99 18.77 -35.03
N TYR A 80 23.01 18.53 -33.71
CA TYR A 80 22.57 17.28 -33.10
C TYR A 80 21.24 17.40 -32.35
N ALA A 81 20.51 18.51 -32.50
CA ALA A 81 19.29 18.81 -31.76
C ALA A 81 18.29 17.65 -31.77
N SER A 82 18.06 17.04 -32.94
CA SER A 82 17.12 15.93 -33.10
C SER A 82 17.55 14.67 -32.34
N TRP A 83 18.83 14.29 -32.41
CA TRP A 83 19.36 13.13 -31.69
C TRP A 83 19.36 13.35 -30.18
N ILE A 84 19.76 14.54 -29.73
CA ILE A 84 19.73 14.92 -28.32
C ILE A 84 18.29 14.92 -27.80
N ALA A 85 17.35 15.51 -28.55
CA ALA A 85 15.94 15.54 -28.18
C ALA A 85 15.31 14.15 -28.12
N LEU A 86 15.64 13.23 -29.03
CA LEU A 86 15.16 11.85 -28.98
C LEU A 86 15.72 11.11 -27.75
N ALA A 87 17.02 11.21 -27.50
CA ALA A 87 17.66 10.57 -26.35
C ALA A 87 17.09 11.11 -25.03
N VAL A 88 17.07 12.43 -24.85
CA VAL A 88 16.53 13.07 -23.64
C VAL A 88 15.02 12.86 -23.54
N GLY A 89 14.30 12.84 -24.65
CA GLY A 89 12.88 12.49 -24.71
C GLY A 89 12.62 11.11 -24.12
N TYR A 90 13.35 10.10 -24.60
CA TYR A 90 13.18 8.73 -24.13
C TYR A 90 13.59 8.55 -22.66
N TYR A 91 14.81 8.91 -22.30
CA TYR A 91 15.34 8.69 -20.96
C TYR A 91 14.74 9.65 -19.94
N GLY A 92 14.61 10.93 -20.29
CA GLY A 92 13.98 11.95 -19.44
C GLY A 92 12.49 11.67 -19.24
N GLY A 93 11.77 11.31 -20.31
CA GLY A 93 10.36 10.90 -20.23
C GLY A 93 10.16 9.70 -19.31
N LYS A 94 11.00 8.67 -19.42
CA LYS A 94 10.99 7.51 -18.50
C LYS A 94 11.23 7.92 -17.05
N SER A 95 12.21 8.77 -16.80
CA SER A 95 12.53 9.25 -15.45
C SER A 95 11.36 10.03 -14.83
N ILE A 96 10.76 10.97 -15.56
CA ILE A 96 9.62 11.74 -15.08
C ILE A 96 8.40 10.84 -14.85
N HIS A 97 8.13 9.90 -15.76
CA HIS A 97 7.07 8.92 -15.58
C HIS A 97 7.30 8.06 -14.32
N GLY A 98 8.54 7.62 -14.09
CA GLY A 98 8.94 6.90 -12.88
C GLY A 98 8.73 7.72 -11.60
N LEU A 99 9.10 9.00 -11.61
CA LEU A 99 8.90 9.91 -10.47
C LEU A 99 7.41 10.15 -10.18
N HIS A 100 6.59 10.39 -11.22
CA HIS A 100 5.15 10.54 -11.05
C HIS A 100 4.52 9.25 -10.49
N ASN A 101 4.94 8.09 -11.00
CA ASN A 101 4.46 6.82 -10.48
C ASN A 101 4.89 6.60 -9.01
N ALA A 102 6.14 6.91 -8.67
CA ALA A 102 6.66 6.80 -7.31
C ALA A 102 5.91 7.73 -6.33
N TYR A 103 5.55 8.95 -6.76
CA TYR A 103 4.71 9.85 -5.99
C TYR A 103 3.32 9.24 -5.70
N ASN A 104 2.70 8.64 -6.71
CA ASN A 104 1.40 7.97 -6.55
C ASN A 104 1.50 6.77 -5.61
N VAL A 105 2.53 5.94 -5.74
CA VAL A 105 2.81 4.83 -4.81
C VAL A 105 2.99 5.36 -3.37
N SER A 106 3.73 6.45 -3.18
CA SER A 106 3.91 7.06 -1.86
C SER A 106 2.58 7.44 -1.21
N ASN A 107 1.64 7.99 -1.98
CA ASN A 107 0.31 8.31 -1.47
C ASN A 107 -0.50 7.06 -1.09
N VAL A 108 -0.42 5.97 -1.87
CA VAL A 108 -1.04 4.69 -1.51
C VAL A 108 -0.45 4.16 -0.20
N VAL A 109 0.88 4.17 -0.08
CA VAL A 109 1.60 3.69 1.11
C VAL A 109 1.23 4.49 2.36
N LYS A 110 1.11 5.82 2.27
CA LYS A 110 0.66 6.63 3.42
C LYS A 110 -0.72 6.21 3.94
N VAL A 111 -1.66 5.93 3.04
CA VAL A 111 -3.01 5.46 3.44
C VAL A 111 -2.94 4.04 3.99
N LEU A 112 -2.08 3.18 3.43
CA LEU A 112 -1.82 1.85 3.99
C LEU A 112 -1.26 1.93 5.40
N ASP A 113 -0.28 2.80 5.67
CA ASP A 113 0.34 2.94 6.99
C ASP A 113 -0.68 3.34 8.05
N VAL A 114 -1.51 4.34 7.77
CA VAL A 114 -2.59 4.77 8.67
C VAL A 114 -3.57 3.64 8.94
N ASN A 115 -4.01 2.94 7.89
CA ASN A 115 -4.95 1.82 8.05
C ASN A 115 -4.32 0.63 8.78
N ILE A 116 -3.05 0.29 8.54
CA ILE A 116 -2.33 -0.78 9.26
C ILE A 116 -2.24 -0.43 10.74
N GLU A 117 -1.86 0.79 11.09
CA GLU A 117 -1.77 1.25 12.47
C GLU A 117 -3.15 1.22 13.15
N GLU A 118 -4.19 1.68 12.48
CA GLU A 118 -5.56 1.64 12.99
C GLU A 118 -6.03 0.20 13.24
N MET A 119 -5.80 -0.72 12.28
CA MET A 119 -6.18 -2.13 12.44
C MET A 119 -5.38 -2.80 13.56
N LYS A 120 -4.07 -2.51 13.71
CA LYS A 120 -3.27 -3.00 14.85
C LYS A 120 -3.79 -2.47 16.19
N ARG A 121 -4.21 -1.19 16.24
CA ARG A 121 -4.80 -0.59 17.45
C ARG A 121 -6.13 -1.24 17.80
N LEU A 122 -6.97 -1.52 16.81
CA LEU A 122 -8.25 -2.21 17.00
C LEU A 122 -8.03 -3.67 17.42
N ASP A 123 -7.04 -4.36 16.86
CA ASP A 123 -6.64 -5.71 17.27
C ASP A 123 -6.12 -5.75 18.71
N ALA A 124 -5.31 -4.76 19.13
CA ALA A 124 -4.86 -4.68 20.52
C ALA A 124 -6.03 -4.47 21.51
N LYS A 125 -7.06 -3.71 21.11
CA LYS A 125 -8.21 -3.40 21.96
C LYS A 125 -9.30 -4.47 21.94
N HIS A 126 -9.50 -5.15 20.81
CA HIS A 126 -10.64 -6.02 20.54
C HIS A 126 -10.27 -7.39 20.00
N GLY A 127 -8.98 -7.69 19.80
CA GLY A 127 -8.48 -8.91 19.13
C GLY A 127 -8.81 -10.20 19.85
N ALA A 128 -8.99 -10.16 21.19
CA ALA A 128 -9.48 -11.29 21.97
C ALA A 128 -10.92 -11.68 21.61
N THR A 129 -11.73 -10.72 21.13
CA THR A 129 -13.13 -10.92 20.73
C THR A 129 -13.29 -11.03 19.21
N VAL A 130 -12.48 -10.30 18.43
CA VAL A 130 -12.58 -10.20 16.98
C VAL A 130 -11.19 -10.28 16.33
N SER A 131 -10.86 -11.45 15.78
CA SER A 131 -9.56 -11.70 15.11
C SER A 131 -9.43 -11.08 13.70
N LEU A 132 -10.48 -10.42 13.20
CA LEU A 132 -10.52 -9.87 11.83
C LEU A 132 -9.56 -8.69 11.66
N TYR A 133 -9.35 -7.88 12.71
CA TYR A 133 -8.47 -6.72 12.66
C TYR A 133 -7.01 -7.11 12.43
N GLY A 134 -6.49 -8.11 13.16
CA GLY A 134 -5.14 -8.64 12.94
C GLY A 134 -4.95 -9.25 11.55
N LYS A 135 -5.94 -9.96 11.02
CA LYS A 135 -5.90 -10.51 9.65
C LYS A 135 -5.86 -9.40 8.60
N GLU A 136 -6.67 -8.36 8.77
CA GLU A 136 -6.67 -7.22 7.86
C GLU A 136 -5.36 -6.44 7.91
N ALA A 137 -4.81 -6.20 9.11
CA ALA A 137 -3.51 -5.55 9.27
C ALA A 137 -2.40 -6.29 8.52
N GLN A 138 -2.41 -7.63 8.54
CA GLN A 138 -1.47 -8.44 7.77
C GLN A 138 -1.71 -8.36 6.26
N ALA A 139 -2.97 -8.36 5.80
CA ALA A 139 -3.30 -8.21 4.39
C ALA A 139 -2.84 -6.85 3.84
N LEU A 140 -3.05 -5.77 4.58
CA LEU A 140 -2.60 -4.43 4.22
C LEU A 140 -1.08 -4.31 4.24
N LEU A 141 -0.40 -4.92 5.21
CA LEU A 141 1.07 -4.98 5.26
C LEU A 141 1.63 -5.71 4.03
N LYS A 142 1.02 -6.83 3.64
CA LYS A 142 1.41 -7.55 2.43
C LYS A 142 1.27 -6.67 1.18
N MET A 143 0.17 -5.93 1.06
CA MET A 143 -0.04 -4.99 -0.04
C MET A 143 1.03 -3.88 -0.06
N LYS A 144 1.40 -3.34 1.11
CA LYS A 144 2.48 -2.35 1.23
C LYS A 144 3.81 -2.91 0.71
N ILE A 145 4.14 -4.13 1.09
CA ILE A 145 5.36 -4.84 0.66
C ILE A 145 5.36 -5.06 -0.86
N GLU A 146 4.23 -5.45 -1.45
CA GLU A 146 4.09 -5.63 -2.90
C GLU A 146 4.28 -4.31 -3.68
N LEU A 147 3.84 -3.18 -3.11
CA LEU A 147 4.03 -1.86 -3.70
C LEU A 147 5.46 -1.32 -3.54
N GLN A 148 6.18 -1.75 -2.50
CA GLN A 148 7.55 -1.31 -2.19
C GLN A 148 8.46 -2.51 -1.89
N PRO A 149 8.76 -3.35 -2.90
CA PRO A 149 9.49 -4.60 -2.71
C PRO A 149 10.94 -4.41 -2.25
N LEU A 150 11.50 -3.22 -2.47
CA LEU A 150 12.86 -2.85 -2.07
C LEU A 150 12.93 -2.10 -0.73
N SER A 151 11.81 -1.98 -0.01
CA SER A 151 11.81 -1.36 1.32
C SER A 151 12.50 -2.26 2.36
N SER A 152 13.04 -1.66 3.42
CA SER A 152 13.60 -2.41 4.55
C SER A 152 12.55 -3.32 5.19
N GLU A 153 11.31 -2.86 5.32
CA GLU A 153 10.19 -3.68 5.82
C GLU A 153 9.92 -4.89 4.92
N ALA A 154 9.97 -4.73 3.59
CA ALA A 154 9.81 -5.84 2.66
C ALA A 154 10.94 -6.87 2.78
N GLN A 155 12.19 -6.40 2.93
CA GLN A 155 13.34 -7.26 3.14
C GLN A 155 13.25 -8.01 4.48
N GLU A 156 12.93 -7.31 5.56
CA GLU A 156 12.73 -7.93 6.88
C GLU A 156 11.59 -8.95 6.87
N HIS A 157 10.47 -8.65 6.20
CA HIS A 157 9.36 -9.57 6.07
C HIS A 157 9.77 -10.81 5.26
N ALA A 158 10.48 -10.63 4.15
CA ALA A 158 11.04 -11.74 3.37
C ALA A 158 12.01 -12.59 4.21
N HIS A 159 12.86 -11.97 5.02
CA HIS A 159 13.75 -12.66 5.95
C HIS A 159 12.99 -13.44 7.03
N LYS A 160 11.94 -12.86 7.62
CA LYS A 160 11.09 -13.55 8.62
C LYS A 160 10.36 -14.74 8.01
N VAL A 161 9.82 -14.58 6.80
CA VAL A 161 9.15 -15.68 6.08
C VAL A 161 10.17 -16.76 5.71
N ALA A 162 11.36 -16.39 5.25
CA ALA A 162 12.44 -17.32 4.96
C ALA A 162 12.87 -18.09 6.23
N ALA A 163 13.06 -17.39 7.35
CA ALA A 163 13.39 -17.99 8.64
C ALA A 163 12.30 -18.97 9.12
N ALA A 164 11.03 -18.56 9.08
CA ALA A 164 9.90 -19.43 9.42
C ALA A 164 9.78 -20.64 8.47
N SER A 165 10.12 -20.46 7.19
CA SER A 165 10.13 -21.54 6.21
C SER A 165 11.27 -22.54 6.44
N SER A 166 12.39 -22.09 7.03
CA SER A 166 13.53 -22.93 7.41
C SER A 166 13.42 -23.62 8.76
N MET A 167 12.40 -23.28 9.57
CA MET A 167 12.13 -23.99 10.83
C MET A 167 11.62 -25.40 10.58
N THR A 168 12.12 -26.35 11.36
CA THR A 168 11.62 -27.73 11.32
C THR A 168 10.20 -27.80 11.85
N ILE A 169 9.49 -28.92 11.59
CA ILE A 169 8.11 -29.09 12.06
C ILE A 169 8.04 -29.04 13.59
N ASP A 170 9.06 -29.57 14.28
CA ASP A 170 9.15 -29.57 15.73
C ASP A 170 9.32 -28.14 16.28
N ASP A 171 10.21 -27.34 15.68
CA ASP A 171 10.41 -25.93 16.07
C ASP A 171 9.12 -25.10 15.91
N ARG A 172 8.34 -25.36 14.85
CA ARG A 172 7.04 -24.70 14.63
C ARG A 172 6.01 -25.11 15.67
N ALA A 173 6.00 -26.37 16.10
CA ALA A 173 5.08 -26.85 17.12
C ALA A 173 5.39 -26.22 18.49
N GLU A 174 6.67 -26.15 18.87
CA GLU A 174 7.11 -25.47 20.09
C GLU A 174 6.76 -23.98 20.09
N GLU A 175 6.95 -23.29 18.96
CA GLU A 175 6.59 -21.88 18.84
C GLU A 175 5.09 -21.63 18.96
N LEU A 176 4.26 -22.52 18.39
CA LEU A 176 2.80 -22.47 18.54
C LEU A 176 2.36 -22.71 19.99
N ILE A 177 2.99 -23.66 20.69
CA ILE A 177 2.74 -23.93 22.11
C ILE A 177 3.14 -22.72 22.95
N ALA A 178 4.32 -22.15 22.72
CA ALA A 178 4.79 -20.95 23.40
C ALA A 178 3.89 -19.73 23.14
N ALA A 179 3.42 -19.55 21.91
CA ALA A 179 2.48 -18.48 21.55
C ALA A 179 1.11 -18.66 22.23
N PHE A 180 0.62 -19.89 22.33
CA PHE A 180 -0.60 -20.22 23.05
C PHE A 180 -0.47 -19.94 24.55
N GLU A 181 0.64 -20.34 25.17
CA GLU A 181 0.91 -20.04 26.58
C GLU A 181 1.01 -18.54 26.86
N ARG A 182 1.64 -17.77 25.96
CA ARG A 182 1.70 -16.30 26.08
C ARG A 182 0.31 -15.67 26.05
N ARG A 183 -0.59 -16.16 25.20
CA ARG A 183 -2.00 -15.69 25.15
C ARG A 183 -2.82 -16.10 26.36
N LYS A 184 -2.49 -17.21 27.01
CA LYS A 184 -3.18 -17.66 28.22
C LYS A 184 -2.79 -16.86 29.48
N LYS A 185 -1.62 -16.21 29.47
CA LYS A 185 -1.08 -15.42 30.59
C LYS A 185 -1.39 -13.91 30.51
N GLN A 186 -2.05 -13.45 29.44
CA GLN A 186 -2.60 -12.09 29.29
C GLN A 186 -4.10 -12.09 29.55
#